data_AF-A0A0P9MQ25-F1
#
_entry.id   AF-A0A0P9MQ25-F1
#
_cell.length_a   1.000
_cell.length_b   1.000
_cell.length_c   1.000
_cell.angle_alpha   90.00
_cell.angle_beta   90.00
_cell.angle_gamma   90.00
#
_symmetry.space_group_name_H-M   'P 1'
#
loop_
_entity.id
_entity.type
_entity.pdbx_description
1 polymer ?
#
loop_
_entity_poly.entity_id
_entity_poly.type
_entity_poly.pdbx_seq_one_letter_code
_entity_poly.pdbx_strand_id
1 'polypeptide(L)' 'MAIFPLTLRDIMRLQATLTVLPVERPLVGRVSPPGSKSITNRALLLAGLAKGTSRLTGALK' A
#
# COMPACT_ATOMS: atom_id res chain seq x y z
N MET A 1 -17.03 -27.45 8.19
CA MET A 1 -16.59 -26.19 7.55
C MET A 1 -15.13 -25.99 7.91
N ALA A 2 -14.19 -26.49 7.10
CA ALA A 2 -12.78 -26.61 7.46
C ALA A 2 -12.02 -25.32 7.14
N ILE A 3 -11.49 -24.68 8.18
CA ILE A 3 -10.46 -23.64 8.05
C ILE A 3 -9.14 -24.41 7.86
N PHE A 4 -8.70 -24.59 6.62
CA PHE A 4 -7.37 -25.15 6.34
C PHE A 4 -6.30 -24.17 6.85
N PRO A 5 -5.28 -24.62 7.60
CA PRO A 5 -4.18 -23.75 7.97
C PRO A 5 -3.28 -23.53 6.75
N LEU A 6 -3.29 -22.31 6.19
CA LEU A 6 -2.24 -21.87 5.28
C LEU A 6 -0.92 -21.84 6.07
N THR A 7 0.07 -22.61 5.61
CA THR A 7 1.39 -22.58 6.24
C THR A 7 2.11 -21.28 5.89
N LEU A 8 3.13 -20.88 6.66
CA LEU A 8 3.94 -19.69 6.36
C LEU A 8 4.50 -19.71 4.92
N ARG A 9 4.80 -20.91 4.39
CA ARG A 9 5.28 -21.09 3.02
C ARG A 9 4.20 -20.77 1.98
N ASP A 10 2.95 -21.07 2.29
CA ASP A 10 1.81 -20.77 1.41
C ASP A 10 1.53 -19.28 1.36
N ILE A 11 1.65 -18.58 2.50
CA ILE A 11 1.52 -17.12 2.58
C ILE A 11 2.62 -16.41 1.78
N MET A 12 3.87 -16.88 1.89
CA MET A 12 5.00 -16.26 1.18
C MET A 12 4.95 -16.47 -0.34
N ARG A 13 4.19 -17.46 -0.84
CA ARG A 13 4.06 -17.79 -2.27
C ARG A 13 2.96 -17.03 -3.01
N LEU A 14 2.14 -16.23 -2.34
CA LEU A 14 1.04 -15.45 -2.94
C LEU A 14 1.52 -14.19 -3.70
N GLN A 15 2.67 -14.25 -4.38
CA GLN A 15 3.21 -13.12 -5.13
C GLN A 15 2.93 -13.29 -6.62
N ALA A 16 2.03 -12.46 -7.15
CA ALA A 16 1.81 -12.37 -8.58
C ALA A 16 3.08 -11.86 -9.27
N THR A 17 3.47 -12.53 -10.36
CA THR A 17 4.61 -12.11 -11.19
C THR A 17 4.12 -11.25 -12.36
N LEU A 18 4.85 -10.18 -12.66
CA LEU A 18 4.60 -9.31 -13.80
C LEU A 18 5.87 -9.24 -14.67
N THR A 19 5.75 -9.54 -15.96
CA THR A 19 6.85 -9.38 -16.93
C THR A 19 6.87 -7.94 -17.44
N VAL A 20 8.01 -7.26 -17.33
CA VAL A 20 8.22 -5.92 -17.87
C VAL A 20 8.95 -6.03 -19.21
N LEU A 21 8.36 -5.48 -20.26
CA LEU A 21 8.96 -5.44 -21.59
C LEU A 21 9.77 -4.13 -21.78
N PRO A 22 10.81 -4.12 -22.62
CA PRO A 22 11.53 -2.89 -22.96
C PRO A 22 10.62 -1.82 -23.55
N VAL A 23 10.90 -0.56 -23.26
CA VAL A 23 10.19 0.58 -23.84
C VAL A 23 10.82 0.99 -25.18
N GLU A 24 10.00 1.27 -26.19
CA GLU A 24 10.47 1.69 -27.53
C GLU A 24 10.77 3.20 -27.64
N ARG A 25 10.37 3.97 -26.62
CA ARG A 25 10.48 5.43 -26.58
C ARG A 25 10.54 5.94 -25.14
N PRO A 26 11.03 7.17 -24.89
CA PRO A 26 11.06 7.75 -23.54
C PRO A 26 9.66 7.81 -22.91
N LEU A 27 9.58 7.52 -21.60
CA LEU A 27 8.37 7.80 -20.82
C LEU A 27 8.26 9.30 -20.58
N VAL A 28 7.15 9.90 -21.01
CA VAL A 28 6.82 11.31 -20.77
C VAL A 28 5.45 11.37 -20.11
N GLY A 29 5.38 11.95 -18.91
CA GLY A 29 4.14 12.07 -18.16
C GLY A 29 4.35 12.61 -16.76
N ARG A 30 3.24 12.77 -16.03
CA ARG A 30 3.22 13.17 -14.61
C ARG A 30 2.52 12.09 -13.82
N VAL A 31 3.11 11.68 -12.70
CA VAL A 31 2.50 10.72 -11.78
C VAL A 31 2.34 11.35 -10.41
N SER A 32 1.25 11.00 -9.73
CA SER A 32 1.07 11.29 -8.31
C SER A 32 1.15 9.97 -7.56
N PRO A 33 2.26 9.67 -6.87
CA PRO A 33 2.40 8.41 -6.17
C PRO A 33 1.38 8.32 -5.00
N PRO A 34 1.10 7.10 -4.54
CA PRO A 34 0.39 6.84 -3.30
C PRO A 34 0.85 7.71 -2.13
N GLY A 35 -0.07 7.97 -1.20
CA GLY A 35 0.28 8.42 0.13
C GLY A 35 1.26 7.47 0.82
N SER A 36 2.21 8.02 1.57
CA SER A 36 3.18 7.20 2.31
C SER A 36 2.49 6.32 3.36
N LYS A 37 2.79 5.02 3.34
CA LYS A 37 2.30 4.05 4.34
C LYS A 37 2.75 4.43 5.75
N SER A 38 4.03 4.73 5.95
CA SER A 38 4.58 4.98 7.28
C SER A 38 4.06 6.30 7.87
N ILE A 39 3.86 7.32 7.03
CA ILE A 39 3.25 8.59 7.45
C ILE A 39 1.77 8.37 7.76
N THR A 40 1.02 7.70 6.87
CA THR A 40 -0.40 7.42 7.09
C THR A 40 -0.63 6.64 8.38
N ASN A 41 0.16 5.59 8.63
CA ASN A 41 0.05 4.80 9.85
C ASN A 41 0.31 5.63 11.11
N ARG A 42 1.34 6.48 11.12
CA ARG A 42 1.64 7.34 12.26
C ARG A 42 0.57 8.43 12.45
N ALA A 43 0.14 9.05 11.37
CA ALA A 43 -0.90 10.09 11.40
C ALA A 43 -2.22 9.55 11.93
N LEU A 44 -2.61 8.32 11.58
CA LEU A 44 -3.81 7.66 12.11
C LEU A 44 -3.73 7.43 13.61
N LEU A 45 -2.58 6.95 14.11
CA LEU A 45 -2.38 6.75 15.55
C LEU A 45 -2.46 8.08 16.32
N LEU A 46 -1.80 9.13 15.82
CA LEU A 46 -1.85 10.46 16.43
C LEU A 46 -3.25 11.07 16.37
N ALA A 47 -3.96 10.91 15.25
CA ALA A 47 -5.33 11.38 15.08
C ALA A 47 -6.30 10.75 16.08
N GLY A 48 -6.14 9.46 16.40
CA GLY A 48 -6.96 8.77 17.41
C GLY A 48 -6.69 9.23 18.85
N LEU A 49 -5.52 9.81 19.11
CA LEU A 49 -5.13 10.32 20.44
C LEU A 49 -5.40 11.83 20.60
N ALA A 50 -5.60 12.55 19.50
CA ALA A 50 -5.83 13.98 19.52
C ALA A 50 -7.23 14.34 20.03
N LYS A 51 -7.36 15.49 20.70
CA LYS A 51 -8.66 16.07 21.02
C LYS A 51 -9.25 16.73 19.76
N GLY A 52 -10.54 16.52 19.51
CA GLY A 52 -11.24 17.08 18.34
C GLY A 52 -11.09 16.22 17.08
N THR A 53 -11.35 16.81 15.92
CA THR A 53 -11.39 16.08 14.64
C THR A 53 -10.12 16.30 13.82
N SER A 54 -9.46 15.20 13.43
CA SER A 54 -8.32 15.23 12.50
C SER A 54 -8.78 14.98 11.06
N ARG A 55 -8.40 15.87 10.13
CA ARG A 55 -8.68 15.71 8.70
C ARG A 55 -7.42 15.28 7.96
N LEU A 56 -7.35 14.01 7.58
CA LEU A 56 -6.23 13.44 6.84
C LEU A 56 -6.53 13.41 5.33
N THR A 57 -5.58 13.82 4.50
CA THR A 57 -5.71 13.84 3.03
C THR A 57 -4.53 13.15 2.37
N GLY A 58 -4.74 12.56 1.19
CA GLY A 58 -3.65 11.94 0.43
C GLY A 58 -3.04 10.70 1.12
N ALA A 59 -3.78 10.05 2.02
CA ALA A 59 -3.41 8.76 2.60
C ALA A 59 -3.48 7.64 1.56
N LEU A 60 -2.70 6.56 1.76
CA LEU A 60 -2.70 5.25 1.06
C LEU A 60 -3.63 5.18 -0.16
N LYS A 61 -3.26 5.83 -1.26
CA LYS A 61 -4.00 5.81 -2.53
C LYS A 61 -3.31 4.88 -3.50
#